data_AF-A0AAE0RBJ2-F1
#
_entry.id   AF-A0AAE0RBJ2-F1
#
_cell.length_a   1.000
_cell.length_b   1.000
_cell.length_c   1.000
_cell.angle_alpha   90.00
_cell.angle_beta   90.00
_cell.angle_gamma   90.00
#
_symmetry.space_group_name_H-M   'P 1'
#
loop_
_entity.id
_entity.type
_entity.pdbx_description
1 polymer ?
#
loop_
_entity_poly.entity_id
_entity_poly.type
_entity_poly.pdbx_seq_one_letter_code
_entity_poly.pdbx_strand_id
1 'polypeptide(L)'
;MGRHVSASLTLSTGAPQGCVLSPLLYSLYTYDCVATTNSTTIIKFADDTVVVGLISDNNETAYLEEIRNRENWCQRNNLLLNKTEELTVDFSTKQERNYQTPVINKSPVERVDSFRYLGVHITQDLSWSCHINTVVKKAQQRLYHLRRLRDFRLPSKVLRNFYSCTIESILTGNITTWFRNSTMQDRQALQRVV
;
A
#
# COMPACT_ATOMS: atom_id res chain seq x y z
N MET A 1 21.55 -21.83 -29.65
CA MET A 1 21.68 -20.59 -28.86
C MET A 1 22.40 -19.56 -29.72
N GLY A 2 21.82 -18.37 -29.90
CA GLY A 2 22.33 -17.35 -30.84
C GLY A 2 23.62 -16.69 -30.35
N ARG A 3 24.54 -16.40 -31.27
CA ARG A 3 25.86 -15.77 -31.03
C ARG A 3 25.81 -14.24 -30.91
N HIS A 4 24.64 -13.68 -30.65
CA HIS A 4 24.47 -12.24 -30.56
C HIS A 4 24.18 -11.86 -29.11
N VAL A 5 25.09 -11.10 -28.53
CA VAL A 5 24.93 -10.46 -27.21
C VAL A 5 24.83 -8.95 -27.47
N SER A 6 23.96 -8.26 -26.76
CA SER A 6 23.89 -6.80 -26.81
C SER A 6 25.17 -6.16 -26.27
N ALA A 7 25.43 -4.91 -26.65
CA ALA A 7 26.52 -4.13 -26.07
C ALA A 7 26.32 -3.94 -24.54
N SER A 8 27.43 -3.83 -23.80
CA SER A 8 27.39 -3.54 -22.36
C SER A 8 26.93 -2.10 -22.13
N LEU A 9 25.99 -1.91 -21.19
CA LEU A 9 25.55 -0.60 -20.73
C LEU A 9 26.09 -0.37 -19.32
N THR A 10 26.85 0.69 -19.12
CA THR A 10 27.31 1.09 -17.78
C THR A 10 26.24 1.97 -17.14
N LEU A 11 25.73 1.56 -15.98
CA LEU A 11 24.80 2.34 -15.16
C LEU A 11 25.60 2.99 -14.02
N SER A 12 25.60 4.32 -13.96
CA SER A 12 26.30 5.10 -12.92
C SER A 12 25.38 5.51 -11.77
N THR A 13 24.09 5.22 -11.86
CA THR A 13 23.06 5.59 -10.87
C THR A 13 22.13 4.42 -10.59
N GLY A 14 21.68 4.33 -9.34
CA GLY A 14 20.82 3.26 -8.85
C GLY A 14 21.57 2.00 -8.43
N ALA A 15 20.85 1.10 -7.79
CA ALA A 15 21.35 -0.21 -7.39
C ALA A 15 20.66 -1.28 -8.26
N PRO A 16 21.37 -2.31 -8.75
CA PRO A 16 20.79 -3.31 -9.64
C PRO A 16 19.60 -4.02 -9.00
N GLN A 17 18.49 -4.16 -9.74
CA GLN A 17 17.35 -4.94 -9.27
C GLN A 17 17.75 -6.41 -9.14
N GLY A 18 17.46 -7.02 -8.00
CA GLY A 18 17.86 -8.40 -7.68
C GLY A 18 19.24 -8.53 -7.03
N CYS A 19 20.00 -7.44 -6.88
CA CYS A 19 21.19 -7.45 -6.03
C CYS A 19 20.78 -7.47 -4.55
N VAL A 20 21.38 -8.38 -3.76
CA VAL A 20 21.08 -8.61 -2.35
C VAL A 20 21.32 -7.37 -1.49
N LEU A 21 22.26 -6.50 -1.88
CA LEU A 21 22.60 -5.28 -1.14
C LEU A 21 21.71 -4.08 -1.50
N SER A 22 21.02 -4.11 -2.64
CA SER A 22 20.23 -2.96 -3.11
C SER A 22 19.18 -2.48 -2.09
N PRO A 23 18.42 -3.35 -1.40
CA PRO A 23 17.45 -2.90 -0.40
C PRO A 23 18.09 -2.18 0.78
N LEU A 24 19.21 -2.72 1.30
CA LEU A 24 19.94 -2.11 2.42
C LEU A 24 20.50 -0.75 2.04
N LEU A 25 21.12 -0.65 0.86
CA LEU A 25 21.65 0.61 0.35
C LEU A 25 20.56 1.65 0.17
N TYR A 26 19.37 1.25 -0.30
CA TYR A 26 18.22 2.15 -0.42
C TYR A 26 17.70 2.63 0.95
N SER A 27 17.65 1.74 1.94
CA SER A 27 17.28 2.12 3.32
C SER A 27 18.28 3.09 3.94
N LEU A 28 19.58 2.91 3.70
CA LEU A 28 20.62 3.85 4.14
C LEU A 28 20.52 5.19 3.39
N TYR A 29 20.30 5.13 2.08
CA TYR A 29 20.16 6.31 1.22
C TYR A 29 19.01 7.22 1.65
N THR A 30 17.91 6.63 2.09
CA THR A 30 16.71 7.37 2.52
C THR A 30 16.63 7.54 4.03
N TYR A 31 17.67 7.18 4.80
CA TYR A 31 17.61 7.09 6.26
C TYR A 31 17.22 8.41 6.93
N ASP A 32 17.81 9.52 6.49
CA ASP A 32 17.60 10.89 6.96
C ASP A 32 16.27 11.52 6.49
N CYS A 33 15.50 10.82 5.65
CA CYS A 33 14.12 11.20 5.33
C CYS A 33 13.23 10.94 6.56
N VAL A 34 13.22 11.90 7.49
CA VAL A 34 12.48 11.87 8.76
C VAL A 34 11.57 13.09 8.90
N ALA A 35 10.51 12.94 9.70
CA ALA A 35 9.53 14.01 9.94
C ALA A 35 10.19 15.21 10.61
N THR A 36 9.73 16.42 10.26
CA THR A 36 10.28 17.68 10.79
C THR A 36 9.58 18.16 12.05
N THR A 37 8.36 17.68 12.31
CA THR A 37 7.52 18.11 13.43
C THR A 37 6.97 16.93 14.21
N ASN A 38 6.66 17.13 15.50
CA ASN A 38 6.08 16.09 16.36
C ASN A 38 4.62 15.74 16.02
N SER A 39 3.93 16.61 15.26
CA SER A 39 2.55 16.39 14.78
C SER A 39 2.49 15.65 13.45
N THR A 40 3.65 15.29 12.87
CA THR A 40 3.74 14.52 11.64
C THR A 40 4.57 13.26 11.85
N THR A 41 4.37 12.29 10.98
CA THR A 41 5.09 11.02 10.99
C THR A 41 5.35 10.61 9.56
N ILE A 42 6.56 10.12 9.30
CA ILE A 42 6.94 9.53 8.02
C ILE A 42 7.10 8.03 8.22
N ILE A 43 6.38 7.26 7.41
CA ILE A 43 6.48 5.81 7.34
C ILE A 43 7.06 5.45 5.99
N LYS A 44 8.12 4.63 5.98
CA LYS A 44 8.83 4.21 4.75
C LYS A 44 8.80 2.70 4.62
N PHE A 45 8.52 2.20 3.42
CA PHE A 45 8.69 0.81 3.05
C PHE A 45 9.21 0.74 1.62
N ALA A 46 10.50 0.42 1.47
CA ALA A 46 11.20 0.64 0.20
C ALA A 46 10.90 2.05 -0.33
N ASP A 47 10.48 2.18 -1.59
CA ASP A 47 10.11 3.45 -2.23
C ASP A 47 8.74 4.01 -1.80
N ASP A 48 7.87 3.20 -1.21
CA ASP A 48 6.60 3.68 -0.67
C ASP A 48 6.86 4.54 0.59
N THR A 49 6.47 5.81 0.54
CA THR A 49 6.57 6.74 1.67
C THR A 49 5.21 7.35 1.97
N VAL A 50 4.80 7.29 3.23
CA VAL A 50 3.55 7.88 3.73
C VAL A 50 3.87 8.99 4.71
N VAL A 51 3.30 10.17 4.47
CA VAL A 51 3.29 11.28 5.42
C VAL A 51 1.95 11.29 6.13
N VAL A 52 1.97 11.15 7.45
CA VAL A 52 0.79 11.24 8.30
C VAL A 52 0.90 12.54 9.09
N GLY A 53 -0.13 13.38 9.04
CA GLY A 53 -0.19 14.61 9.83
C GLY A 53 -1.46 14.67 10.66
N LEU A 54 -1.33 15.06 11.93
CA LEU A 54 -2.47 15.33 12.79
C LEU A 54 -3.03 16.73 12.49
N ILE A 55 -4.28 16.78 12.05
CA ILE A 55 -5.04 18.03 11.92
C ILE A 55 -5.79 18.27 13.22
N SER A 56 -5.60 19.45 13.83
CA SER A 56 -6.27 19.85 15.08
C SER A 56 -6.80 21.26 14.93
N ASP A 57 -8.01 21.53 15.42
CA ASP A 57 -8.67 22.84 15.32
C ASP A 57 -8.71 23.42 13.90
N ASN A 58 -8.89 22.54 12.90
CA ASN A 58 -8.87 22.89 11.47
C ASN A 58 -7.53 23.51 11.00
N ASN A 59 -6.45 23.23 11.73
CA ASN A 59 -5.09 23.62 11.39
C ASN A 59 -4.32 22.42 10.84
N GLU A 60 -3.99 22.48 9.55
CA GLU A 60 -3.24 21.48 8.80
C GLU A 60 -1.84 21.98 8.40
N THR A 61 -1.40 23.13 8.94
CA THR A 61 -0.16 23.82 8.53
C THR A 61 1.05 22.90 8.63
N ALA A 62 1.19 22.17 9.75
CA ALA A 62 2.31 21.26 9.94
C ALA A 62 2.36 20.13 8.89
N TYR A 63 1.20 19.63 8.46
CA TYR A 63 1.11 18.62 7.41
C TYR A 63 1.49 19.19 6.04
N LEU A 64 0.98 20.37 5.68
CA LEU A 64 1.32 21.04 4.42
C LEU A 64 2.80 21.43 4.35
N GLU A 65 3.38 21.90 5.45
CA GLU A 65 4.81 22.17 5.56
C GLU A 65 5.63 20.89 5.42
N GLU A 66 5.19 19.78 6.02
CA GLU A 66 5.87 18.50 5.87
C GLU A 66 5.87 18.01 4.42
N ILE A 67 4.75 18.15 3.69
CA ILE A 67 4.69 17.82 2.25
C ILE A 67 5.71 18.64 1.44
N ARG A 68 5.81 19.95 1.70
CA ARG A 68 6.79 20.83 1.03
C ARG A 68 8.22 20.42 1.40
N ASN A 69 8.47 20.08 2.66
CA ASN A 69 9.77 19.60 3.12
C ASN A 69 10.14 18.28 2.43
N ARG A 70 9.17 17.39 2.21
CA ARG A 70 9.37 16.14 1.46
C ARG A 70 9.72 16.38 0.01
N GLU A 71 8.97 17.25 -0.67
CA GLU A 71 9.26 17.61 -2.06
C GLU A 71 10.68 18.15 -2.21
N ASN A 72 11.08 19.09 -1.35
CA ASN A 72 12.43 19.64 -1.34
C ASN A 72 13.51 18.59 -1.04
N TRP A 73 13.25 17.67 -0.09
CA TRP A 73 14.19 16.59 0.24
C TRP A 73 14.35 15.63 -0.94
N CYS A 74 13.27 15.25 -1.62
CA CYS A 74 13.33 14.41 -2.82
C CYS A 74 14.14 15.07 -3.94
N GLN A 75 13.91 16.37 -4.19
CA GLN A 75 14.68 17.12 -5.20
C GLN A 75 16.18 17.17 -4.88
N ARG A 76 16.55 17.43 -3.62
CA ARG A 76 17.96 17.44 -3.17
C ARG A 76 18.63 16.08 -3.29
N ASN A 77 17.85 15.02 -3.10
CA ASN A 77 18.31 13.62 -3.19
C ASN A 77 18.03 13.02 -4.58
N ASN A 78 17.84 13.82 -5.63
CA ASN A 78 17.65 13.31 -7.00
C ASN A 78 16.57 12.20 -7.11
N LEU A 79 15.52 12.28 -6.28
CA LEU A 79 14.39 11.37 -6.26
C LEU A 79 13.18 12.05 -6.91
N LEU A 80 12.51 11.31 -7.77
CA LEU A 80 11.27 11.76 -8.40
C LEU A 80 10.08 11.22 -7.61
N LEU A 81 9.17 12.12 -7.25
CA LEU A 81 7.89 11.75 -6.65
C LEU A 81 6.95 11.23 -7.74
N ASN A 82 6.43 10.03 -7.51
CA ASN A 82 5.40 9.44 -8.35
C ASN A 82 4.02 10.04 -8.05
N LYS A 83 2.99 9.54 -8.73
CA LYS A 83 1.59 9.88 -8.43
C LYS A 83 1.36 9.77 -6.92
N THR A 84 0.93 10.88 -6.32
CA THR A 84 0.64 10.97 -4.90
C THR A 84 -0.87 11.10 -4.73
N GLU A 85 -1.41 10.42 -3.74
CA GLU A 85 -2.83 10.45 -3.37
C GLU A 85 -2.93 10.87 -1.90
N GLU A 86 -3.99 11.59 -1.56
CA GLU A 86 -4.29 12.04 -0.20
C GLU A 86 -5.55 11.34 0.31
N LEU A 87 -5.45 10.71 1.48
CA LEU A 87 -6.59 10.22 2.24
C LEU A 87 -6.75 11.08 3.50
N THR A 88 -7.94 11.64 3.70
CA THR A 88 -8.30 12.32 4.95
C THR A 88 -9.21 11.44 5.78
N VAL A 89 -8.85 11.20 7.04
CA VAL A 89 -9.70 10.50 8.01
C VAL A 89 -10.19 11.56 9.00
N ASP A 90 -11.48 11.88 8.96
CA ASP A 90 -12.08 12.91 9.80
C ASP A 90 -13.22 12.34 10.65
N PHE A 91 -13.08 12.48 11.97
CA PHE A 91 -14.08 12.03 12.95
C PHE A 91 -15.00 13.16 13.44
N SER A 92 -14.87 14.34 12.84
CA SER A 92 -15.66 15.52 13.20
C SER A 92 -17.13 15.37 12.81
N THR A 93 -18.03 15.83 13.68
CA THR A 93 -19.46 15.97 13.39
C THR A 93 -19.81 17.28 12.68
N LYS A 94 -18.86 18.21 12.53
CA LYS A 94 -19.06 19.48 11.82
C LYS A 94 -19.08 19.24 10.31
N GLN A 95 -20.12 19.73 9.63
CA GLN A 95 -20.40 19.47 8.21
C GLN A 95 -19.50 20.21 7.22
N GLU A 96 -18.86 21.32 7.61
CA GLU A 96 -18.06 22.13 6.69
C GLU A 96 -16.62 22.26 7.21
N ARG A 97 -15.69 21.60 6.53
CA ARG A 97 -14.26 21.86 6.62
C ARG A 97 -13.71 22.03 5.22
N ASN A 98 -12.98 23.12 5.02
CA ASN A 98 -12.32 23.43 3.76
C ASN A 98 -10.83 23.21 3.94
N TYR A 99 -10.42 21.93 3.89
CA TYR A 99 -9.01 21.56 3.90
C TYR A 99 -8.37 21.98 2.58
N GLN A 100 -7.21 22.60 2.65
CA GLN A 100 -6.43 22.96 1.48
C GLN A 100 -5.94 21.68 0.80
N THR A 101 -6.11 21.62 -0.50
CA THR A 101 -5.51 20.55 -1.31
C THR A 101 -4.00 20.76 -1.37
N PRO A 102 -3.19 19.78 -0.92
CA PRO A 102 -1.74 19.89 -1.06
C PRO A 102 -1.35 19.89 -2.54
N VAL A 103 -0.23 20.56 -2.83
CA VAL A 103 0.31 20.69 -4.18
C VAL A 103 1.72 20.12 -4.18
N ILE A 104 1.99 19.19 -5.10
CA ILE A 104 3.31 18.57 -5.31
C ILE A 104 3.67 18.74 -6.79
N ASN A 105 4.87 19.19 -7.09
CA ASN A 105 5.35 19.48 -8.45
C ASN A 105 4.37 20.37 -9.24
N LYS A 106 3.81 21.39 -8.57
CA LYS A 106 2.79 22.32 -9.12
C LYS A 106 1.46 21.66 -9.52
N SER A 107 1.23 20.41 -9.15
CA SER A 107 0.00 19.68 -9.41
C SER A 107 -0.74 19.43 -8.09
N PRO A 108 -2.07 19.65 -8.04
CA PRO A 108 -2.84 19.30 -6.86
C PRO A 108 -2.82 17.79 -6.65
N VAL A 109 -2.67 17.37 -5.39
CA VAL A 109 -2.74 15.96 -5.01
C VAL A 109 -4.19 15.48 -5.10
N GLU A 110 -4.39 14.30 -5.67
CA GLU A 110 -5.71 13.69 -5.78
C GLU A 110 -6.20 13.26 -4.40
N ARG A 111 -7.37 13.74 -3.98
CA ARG A 111 -8.02 13.28 -2.76
C ARG A 111 -8.85 12.05 -3.09
N VAL A 112 -8.62 10.97 -2.34
CA VAL A 112 -9.27 9.68 -2.56
C VAL A 112 -10.00 9.23 -1.31
N ASP A 113 -11.08 8.48 -1.48
CA ASP A 113 -11.85 7.90 -0.36
C ASP A 113 -11.21 6.59 0.16
N SER A 114 -10.32 6.00 -0.64
CA SER A 114 -9.64 4.75 -0.36
C SER A 114 -8.35 4.68 -1.16
N PHE A 115 -7.29 4.18 -0.55
CA PHE A 115 -6.04 3.87 -1.26
C PHE A 115 -5.47 2.53 -0.78
N ARG A 116 -4.64 1.92 -1.63
CA ARG A 116 -4.02 0.64 -1.34
C ARG A 116 -2.58 0.84 -0.85
N TYR A 117 -2.33 0.51 0.41
CA TYR A 117 -1.01 0.57 1.04
C TYR A 117 -0.53 -0.82 1.42
N LEU A 118 0.64 -1.24 0.92
CA LEU A 118 1.27 -2.54 1.21
C LEU A 118 0.31 -3.75 1.08
N GLY A 119 -0.61 -3.67 0.11
CA GLY A 119 -1.57 -4.72 -0.18
C GLY A 119 -2.91 -4.63 0.57
N VAL A 120 -3.12 -3.64 1.45
CA VAL A 120 -4.36 -3.42 2.20
C VAL A 120 -5.04 -2.13 1.73
N HIS A 121 -6.37 -2.15 1.57
CA HIS A 121 -7.12 -0.91 1.31
C HIS A 121 -7.42 -0.21 2.63
N ILE A 122 -7.05 1.08 2.71
CA ILE A 122 -7.36 1.98 3.82
C ILE A 122 -8.36 2.99 3.28
N THR A 123 -9.50 3.12 3.97
CA THR A 123 -10.60 4.01 3.58
C THR A 123 -10.73 5.17 4.56
N GLN A 124 -11.34 6.28 4.10
CA GLN A 124 -11.53 7.49 4.91
C GLN A 124 -12.40 7.26 6.16
N ASP A 125 -13.31 6.28 6.10
CA ASP A 125 -14.19 5.88 7.20
C ASP A 125 -13.58 4.76 8.07
N LEU A 126 -12.33 4.35 7.77
CA LEU A 126 -11.63 3.22 8.38
C LEU A 126 -12.39 1.88 8.34
N SER A 127 -13.36 1.75 7.43
CA SER A 127 -14.07 0.51 7.17
C SER A 127 -13.19 -0.50 6.41
N TRP A 128 -13.17 -1.74 6.88
CA TRP A 128 -12.44 -2.81 6.21
C TRP A 128 -13.23 -3.50 5.10
N SER A 129 -14.49 -3.11 4.87
CA SER A 129 -15.36 -3.77 3.87
C SER A 129 -14.80 -3.67 2.46
N CYS A 130 -14.17 -2.56 2.06
CA CYS A 130 -13.53 -2.43 0.75
C CYS A 130 -12.43 -3.49 0.55
N HIS A 131 -11.52 -3.60 1.54
CA HIS A 131 -10.44 -4.58 1.55
C HIS A 131 -10.98 -6.02 1.58
N ILE A 132 -11.91 -6.31 2.47
CA ILE A 132 -12.47 -7.65 2.68
C ILE A 132 -13.21 -8.11 1.42
N ASN A 133 -14.01 -7.25 0.78
CA ASN A 133 -14.66 -7.56 -0.49
C ASN A 133 -13.65 -7.90 -1.58
N THR A 134 -12.51 -7.22 -1.61
CA THR A 134 -11.42 -7.50 -2.57
C THR A 134 -10.78 -8.86 -2.30
N VAL A 135 -10.48 -9.16 -1.03
CA VAL A 135 -9.95 -10.46 -0.58
C VAL A 135 -10.92 -11.60 -0.89
N VAL A 136 -12.20 -11.45 -0.56
CA VAL A 136 -13.26 -12.44 -0.82
C VAL A 136 -13.39 -12.72 -2.31
N LYS A 137 -13.47 -11.69 -3.16
CA LYS A 137 -13.55 -11.86 -4.62
C LYS A 137 -12.34 -12.64 -5.16
N LYS A 138 -11.14 -12.27 -4.74
CA LYS A 138 -9.89 -12.93 -5.17
C LYS A 138 -9.83 -14.39 -4.71
N ALA A 139 -10.28 -14.67 -3.49
CA ALA A 139 -10.34 -16.02 -2.95
C ALA A 139 -11.41 -16.88 -3.66
N GLN A 140 -12.58 -16.32 -3.98
CA GLN A 140 -13.62 -16.99 -4.78
C GLN A 140 -13.14 -17.37 -6.19
N GLN A 141 -12.37 -16.49 -6.85
CA GLN A 141 -11.74 -16.81 -8.13
C GLN A 141 -10.79 -18.02 -8.01
N ARG A 142 -9.99 -18.09 -6.95
CA ARG A 142 -9.10 -19.23 -6.70
C ARG A 142 -9.85 -20.50 -6.31
N LEU A 143 -10.97 -20.36 -5.60
CA LEU A 143 -11.86 -21.47 -5.28
C LEU A 143 -12.47 -22.10 -6.55
N TYR A 144 -12.80 -21.30 -7.57
CA TYR A 144 -13.21 -21.81 -8.87
C TYR A 144 -12.12 -22.71 -9.49
N HIS A 145 -10.86 -22.28 -9.48
CA HIS A 145 -9.74 -23.12 -9.95
C HIS A 145 -9.59 -24.39 -9.12
N LEU A 146 -9.73 -24.33 -7.79
CA LEU A 146 -9.70 -25.52 -6.93
C LEU A 146 -10.82 -26.51 -7.30
N ARG A 147 -12.04 -26.02 -7.59
CA ARG A 147 -13.15 -26.86 -8.06
C ARG A 147 -12.82 -27.53 -9.40
N ARG A 148 -12.24 -26.80 -10.34
CA ARG A 148 -11.78 -27.35 -11.63
C ARG A 148 -10.72 -28.44 -11.45
N LEU A 149 -9.74 -28.21 -10.56
CA LEU A 149 -8.70 -29.19 -10.24
C LEU A 149 -9.28 -30.47 -9.62
N ARG A 150 -10.30 -30.33 -8.78
CA ARG A 150 -11.05 -31.47 -8.23
C ARG A 150 -11.81 -32.22 -9.33
N ASP A 151 -12.40 -31.52 -10.29
CA ASP A 151 -13.11 -32.15 -11.41
C ASP A 151 -12.16 -32.98 -12.31
N PHE A 152 -10.88 -32.58 -12.40
CA PHE A 152 -9.80 -33.39 -12.99
C PHE A 152 -9.31 -34.55 -12.12
N ARG A 153 -9.97 -34.81 -10.99
CA ARG A 153 -9.68 -35.91 -10.05
C ARG A 153 -8.24 -35.91 -9.53
N LEU A 154 -7.67 -34.72 -9.31
CA LEU A 154 -6.35 -34.62 -8.69
C LEU A 154 -6.35 -35.16 -7.25
N PRO A 155 -5.22 -35.68 -6.76
CA PRO A 155 -5.12 -36.23 -5.41
C PRO A 155 -5.46 -35.19 -4.33
N SER A 156 -6.13 -35.61 -3.26
CA SER A 156 -6.54 -34.72 -2.15
C SER A 156 -5.38 -33.94 -1.53
N LYS A 157 -4.18 -34.52 -1.50
CA LYS A 157 -2.95 -33.84 -1.03
C LYS A 157 -2.62 -32.62 -1.89
N VAL A 158 -2.75 -32.74 -3.21
CA VAL A 158 -2.52 -31.64 -4.16
C VAL A 158 -3.59 -30.56 -3.99
N LEU A 159 -4.85 -30.95 -3.85
CA LEU A 159 -5.96 -30.01 -3.63
C LEU A 159 -5.80 -29.23 -2.32
N ARG A 160 -5.38 -29.89 -1.23
CA ARG A 160 -5.11 -29.25 0.05
C ARG A 160 -3.94 -28.27 -0.05
N ASN A 161 -2.84 -28.68 -0.70
CA ASN A 161 -1.70 -27.80 -0.94
C ASN A 161 -2.11 -26.58 -1.77
N PHE A 162 -2.93 -26.77 -2.81
CA PHE A 162 -3.45 -25.67 -3.61
C PHE A 162 -4.29 -24.72 -2.75
N TYR A 163 -5.19 -25.24 -1.91
CA TYR A 163 -5.98 -24.43 -0.99
C TYR A 163 -5.09 -23.59 -0.07
N SER A 164 -4.14 -24.21 0.64
CA SER A 164 -3.30 -23.49 1.60
C SER A 164 -2.39 -22.45 0.93
N CYS A 165 -1.74 -22.81 -0.18
CA CYS A 165 -0.83 -21.90 -0.87
C CYS A 165 -1.53 -20.75 -1.60
N THR A 166 -2.80 -20.92 -2.00
CA THR A 166 -3.46 -19.96 -2.90
C THR A 166 -4.69 -19.30 -2.29
N ILE A 167 -5.54 -20.02 -1.56
CA ILE A 167 -6.76 -19.45 -0.99
C ILE A 167 -6.46 -18.94 0.42
N GLU A 168 -5.98 -19.82 1.29
CA GLU A 168 -5.64 -19.49 2.68
C GLU A 168 -4.63 -18.34 2.76
N SER A 169 -3.55 -18.40 1.96
CA SER A 169 -2.54 -17.32 1.90
C SER A 169 -3.09 -15.92 1.59
N ILE A 170 -4.18 -15.80 0.81
CA ILE A 170 -4.84 -14.48 0.65
C ILE A 170 -5.65 -14.13 1.89
N LEU A 171 -6.48 -15.08 2.35
CA LEU A 171 -7.40 -14.86 3.47
C LEU A 171 -6.65 -14.48 4.76
N THR A 172 -5.46 -15.03 4.96
CA THR A 172 -4.59 -14.74 6.12
C THR A 172 -3.61 -13.60 5.87
N GLY A 173 -3.51 -13.10 4.63
CA GLY A 173 -2.62 -12.01 4.28
C GLY A 173 -2.96 -10.72 5.03
N ASN A 174 -1.99 -10.20 5.78
CA ASN A 174 -2.14 -9.01 6.62
C ASN A 174 -3.33 -9.08 7.61
N ILE A 175 -3.79 -10.29 7.99
CA ILE A 175 -5.03 -10.49 8.75
C ILE A 175 -5.07 -9.72 10.09
N THR A 176 -3.90 -9.47 10.69
CA THR A 176 -3.76 -8.73 11.94
C THR A 176 -4.17 -7.27 11.82
N THR A 177 -4.16 -6.68 10.62
CA THR A 177 -4.49 -5.27 10.42
C THR A 177 -6.00 -5.03 10.31
N TRP A 178 -6.72 -5.91 9.63
CA TRP A 178 -8.10 -5.66 9.20
C TRP A 178 -9.16 -6.57 9.87
N PHE A 179 -8.80 -7.77 10.32
CA PHE A 179 -9.80 -8.75 10.78
C PHE A 179 -10.47 -8.38 12.10
N ARG A 180 -9.72 -7.81 13.05
CA ARG A 180 -10.26 -7.47 14.38
C ARG A 180 -11.41 -6.45 14.27
N ASN A 181 -11.25 -5.48 13.39
CA ASN A 181 -12.15 -4.33 13.24
C ASN A 181 -13.18 -4.54 12.11
N SER A 182 -13.28 -5.74 11.55
CA SER A 182 -14.29 -6.09 10.53
C SER A 182 -15.69 -6.16 11.12
N THR A 183 -16.72 -5.80 10.35
CA THR A 183 -18.12 -5.95 10.77
C THR A 183 -18.54 -7.42 10.84
N MET A 184 -19.70 -7.70 11.47
CA MET A 184 -20.28 -9.05 11.44
C MET A 184 -20.60 -9.51 10.01
N GLN A 185 -21.07 -8.60 9.16
CA GLN A 185 -21.34 -8.88 7.75
C GLN A 185 -20.07 -9.29 6.99
N ASP A 186 -18.97 -8.57 7.23
CA ASP A 186 -17.67 -8.90 6.63
C ASP A 186 -17.18 -10.30 7.04
N ARG A 187 -17.33 -10.65 8.32
CA ARG A 187 -16.95 -11.97 8.84
C ARG A 187 -17.79 -13.08 8.21
N GLN A 188 -19.09 -12.87 8.04
CA GLN A 188 -19.96 -13.80 7.33
C GLN A 188 -19.53 -13.97 5.86
N ALA A 189 -19.11 -12.89 5.20
CA ALA A 189 -18.62 -12.96 3.82
C ALA A 189 -17.34 -13.81 3.71
N LEU A 190 -16.40 -13.67 4.65
CA LEU A 190 -15.18 -14.47 4.71
C LEU A 190 -15.47 -15.95 4.98
N GLN A 191 -16.37 -16.25 5.91
CA GLN A 191 -16.78 -17.62 6.24
C GLN A 191 -17.41 -18.36 5.06
N ARG A 192 -18.03 -17.66 4.10
CA ARG A 192 -18.62 -18.29 2.90
C ARG A 192 -17.57 -18.76 1.89
N VAL A 193 -16.32 -18.32 2.02
CA VAL A 193 -15.21 -18.71 1.13
C VAL A 193 -14.48 -19.94 1.64
N VAL A 194 -14.36 -20.07 2.96
CA VAL A 194 -13.78 -21.22 3.67
C VAL A 194 -14.75 -22.39 3.62
#